data_AF-A0A7C4LH81-F1
#
_entry.id   AF-A0A7C4LH81-F1
#
_cell.length_a   1.000
_cell.length_b   1.000
_cell.length_c   1.000
_cell.angle_alpha   90.00
_cell.angle_beta   90.00
_cell.angle_gamma   90.00
#
_symmetry.space_group_name_H-M   'P 1'
#
loop_
_entity.id
_entity.type
_entity.pdbx_description
1 polymer ?
#
loop_
_entity_poly.entity_id
_entity_poly.type
_entity_poly.pdbx_seq_one_letter_code
_entity_poly.pdbx_strand_id
1 'polypeptide(L)' 'MSKPALEVVEEVLVEGGRRYRIRLVNTNITFNVSASSPEEAVEKAAELALKLGLIPSQKTQ' A
#
# COMPACT_ATOMS: atom_id res chain seq x y z
N MET A 1 1.38 -19.50 3.53
CA MET A 1 1.82 -18.42 2.62
C MET A 1 1.68 -17.11 3.37
N SER A 2 2.78 -16.38 3.56
CA SER A 2 2.82 -15.15 4.35
C SER A 2 1.98 -14.06 3.68
N LYS A 3 1.20 -13.30 4.46
CA LYS A 3 0.50 -12.09 3.99
C LYS A 3 1.47 -11.25 3.13
N PRO A 4 1.03 -10.68 2.00
CA PRO A 4 1.86 -9.74 1.26
C PRO A 4 2.24 -8.61 2.22
N ALA A 5 3.52 -8.52 2.54
CA ALA A 5 4.01 -7.51 3.45
C ALA A 5 4.06 -6.17 2.69
N LEU A 6 3.18 -5.26 3.07
CA LEU A 6 3.18 -3.88 2.64
C LEU A 6 3.84 -3.06 3.75
N GLU A 7 4.78 -2.21 3.37
CA GLU A 7 5.56 -1.39 4.30
C GLU A 7 5.40 0.09 3.98
N VAL A 8 5.10 0.90 5.00
CA VAL A 8 5.09 2.36 4.85
C VAL A 8 6.54 2.84 4.84
N VAL A 9 6.99 3.40 3.73
CA VAL A 9 8.36 3.88 3.56
C VAL A 9 8.49 5.36 3.91
N GLU A 10 7.48 6.15 3.57
CA GLU A 10 7.54 7.60 3.73
C GLU A 10 6.14 8.20 3.89
N GLU A 11 6.02 9.19 4.78
CA GLU A 11 4.87 10.08 4.89
C GLU A 11 5.29 11.49 4.47
N VAL A 12 4.56 12.08 3.53
CA VAL A 12 4.78 13.43 3.03
C VAL A 12 3.52 14.25 3.27
N LEU A 13 3.66 15.31 4.04
CA LEU A 13 2.65 16.36 4.18
C LEU A 13 2.84 17.35 3.03
N VAL A 14 1.84 17.44 2.15
CA VAL A 14 1.81 18.41 1.04
C VAL A 14 0.65 19.36 1.30
N GLU A 15 0.77 20.65 0.94
CA GLU A 15 -0.38 21.56 0.99
C GLU A 15 -1.55 20.96 0.18
N GLY A 16 -2.58 20.49 0.90
CA GLY A 16 -3.72 19.76 0.32
C GLY A 16 -3.87 18.29 0.74
N GLY A 17 -2.98 17.71 1.55
CA GLY A 17 -3.20 16.40 2.19
C GLY A 17 -1.95 15.59 2.55
N ARG A 18 -2.17 14.43 3.19
CA ARG A 18 -1.13 13.45 3.51
C ARG A 18 -0.96 12.46 2.36
N ARG A 19 0.29 12.25 1.95
CA ARG A 19 0.69 11.25 0.94
C ARG A 19 1.61 10.23 1.58
N TYR A 20 1.43 8.99 1.20
CA TYR A 20 2.19 7.86 1.70
C TYR A 20 2.84 7.12 0.55
N ARG A 21 4.10 6.74 0.73
CA ARG A 21 4.77 5.78 -0.14
C ARG A 21 4.77 4.42 0.53
N ILE A 22 4.08 3.46 -0.08
CA ILE A 22 3.96 2.09 0.41
C ILE A 22 4.77 1.16 -0.50
N ARG A 23 5.68 0.39 0.06
CA ARG A 23 6.46 -0.61 -0.67
C ARG A 23 5.81 -1.98 -0.56
N LEU A 24 5.77 -2.69 -1.69
CA LEU A 24 5.53 -4.13 -1.69
C LEU A 24 6.85 -4.85 -1.39
N VAL A 25 6.94 -5.50 -0.23
CA VAL A 25 8.15 -6.18 0.24
C VAL A 25 8.61 -7.23 -0.78
N ASN A 26 9.92 -7.42 -0.88
CA ASN A 26 10.60 -8.26 -1.88
C ASN A 26 10.45 -7.78 -3.33
N THR A 27 9.95 -6.57 -3.54
CA THR A 27 9.92 -5.92 -4.85
C THR A 27 10.49 -4.51 -4.77
N ASN A 28 10.72 -3.91 -5.94
CA ASN A 28 11.00 -2.48 -6.08
C ASN A 28 9.73 -1.69 -6.44
N ILE A 29 8.54 -2.28 -6.26
CA ILE A 29 7.26 -1.64 -6.54
C ILE A 29 6.87 -0.81 -5.33
N THR A 30 6.61 0.48 -5.57
CA THR A 30 6.09 1.40 -4.57
C THR A 30 4.79 2.03 -5.06
N PHE A 31 3.80 2.09 -4.19
CA PHE A 31 2.54 2.78 -4.40
C PHE A 31 2.61 4.14 -3.70
N ASN A 32 2.38 5.21 -4.46
CA ASN A 32 2.17 6.53 -3.89
C ASN A 32 0.66 6.75 -3.78
N VAL A 33 0.16 6.91 -2.55
CA VAL A 33 -1.27 7.06 -2.29
C VAL A 33 -1.53 8.28 -1.41
N SER A 34 -2.60 9.00 -1.69
CA SER A 34 -3.13 10.01 -0.77
C SER A 34 -4.04 9.31 0.24
N ALA A 35 -3.78 9.51 1.53
CA ALA A 35 -4.55 8.92 2.62
C ALA A 35 -4.49 9.83 3.87
N SER A 36 -5.41 9.62 4.80
CA SER A 36 -5.52 10.40 6.03
C SER A 36 -4.79 9.74 7.21
N SER A 37 -4.48 8.44 7.09
CA SER A 37 -3.69 7.67 8.05
C SER A 37 -2.82 6.62 7.36
N PRO A 38 -1.79 6.08 8.06
CA PRO A 38 -0.99 4.97 7.56
C PRO A 38 -1.81 3.71 7.26
N GLU A 39 -2.83 3.39 8.07
CA GLU A 39 -3.70 2.23 7.83
C GLU A 39 -4.48 2.37 6.51
N GLU A 40 -5.09 3.54 6.27
CA GLU A 40 -5.80 3.82 5.02
C GLU A 40 -4.85 3.74 3.81
N ALA A 41 -3.60 4.19 3.97
CA ALA A 41 -2.59 4.09 2.91
C ALA A 41 -2.27 2.64 2.56
N VAL A 42 -2.11 1.77 3.57
CA VAL A 42 -1.84 0.34 3.38
C VAL A 42 -3.03 -0.35 2.71
N GLU A 43 -4.27 -0.04 3.11
CA GLU A 43 -5.47 -0.59 2.48
C GLU A 43 -5.56 -0.21 0.99
N LYS A 44 -5.35 1.07 0.66
CA LYS A 44 -5.33 1.53 -0.73
C LYS A 44 -4.22 0.87 -1.54
N ALA A 45 -3.03 0.73 -0.98
CA ALA A 45 -1.92 0.04 -1.63
C ALA A 45 -2.22 -1.45 -1.85
N ALA A 46 -2.88 -2.12 -0.89
CA ALA A 46 -3.30 -3.50 -1.01
C ALA A 46 -4.33 -3.69 -2.13
N GLU A 47 -5.33 -2.82 -2.21
CA GLU A 47 -6.29 -2.85 -3.32
C GLU A 47 -5.62 -2.66 -4.68
N LEU A 48 -4.69 -1.72 -4.80
CA LEU A 48 -3.95 -1.47 -6.03
C LEU A 48 -3.12 -2.69 -6.42
N ALA A 49 -2.37 -3.26 -5.47
CA ALA A 49 -1.57 -4.46 -5.69
C ALA A 49 -2.46 -5.64 -6.12
N LEU A 50 -3.66 -5.77 -5.55
CA LEU A 50 -4.62 -6.81 -5.92
C LEU A 50 -5.17 -6.61 -7.33
N LYS A 51 -5.60 -5.39 -7.68
CA LYS A 51 -6.13 -5.04 -9.02
C LYS A 51 -5.09 -5.23 -10.12
N LEU A 52 -3.81 -5.05 -9.78
CA LEU A 52 -2.67 -5.27 -10.68
C LEU A 52 -2.18 -6.73 -10.71
N GLY A 53 -2.78 -7.63 -9.92
CA GLY A 53 -2.37 -9.04 -9.86
C GLY A 53 -1.00 -9.27 -9.20
N LEU A 54 -0.49 -8.31 -8.43
CA LEU A 54 0.82 -8.39 -7.77
C LEU A 54 0.78 -9.20 -6.47
N ILE A 55 -0.41 -9.36 -5.88
CA ILE A 55 -0.64 -10.14 -4.67
C ILE A 55 -1.89 -11.01 -4.84
N PRO A 56 -1.95 -12.21 -4.25
CA PRO A 56 -3.12 -13.06 -4.34
C PRO A 56 -4.30 -12.42 -3.60
N SER A 57 -5.51 -12.53 -4.16
CA SER A 57 -6.75 -12.25 -3.46
C SER A 57 -6.84 -13.16 -2.25
N GLN A 58 -6.65 -12.62 -1.04
CA GLN A 58 -7.04 -13.33 0.16
C GLN A 58 -8.56 -13.36 0.22
N LYS A 59 -9.16 -14.38 -0.41
CA LYS A 59 -10.50 -14.82 -0.04
C LYS A 59 -10.39 -15.36 1.38
N THR A 60 -10.83 -14.58 2.37
CA THR A 60 -11.16 -15.10 3.69
C THR A 60 -12.17 -16.22 3.48
N GLN A 61 -11.76 -17.47 3.76
CA GLN A 61 -12.67 -18.58 3.97
C GLN A 61 -13.32 -18.44 5.35
#